data_AF-A0AAE0MRX9-F1
#
_entry.id   AF-A0AAE0MRX9-F1
#
_cell.length_a   1.000
_cell.length_b   1.000
_cell.length_c   1.000
_cell.angle_alpha   90.00
_cell.angle_beta   90.00
_cell.angle_gamma   90.00
#
_symmetry.space_group_name_H-M   'P 1'
#
loop_
_entity.id
_entity.type
_entity.pdbx_description
1 polymer ?
#
loop_
_entity_poly.entity_id
_entity_poly.type
_entity_poly.pdbx_seq_one_letter_code
_entity_poly.pdbx_strand_id
1 'polypeptide(L)'
;MSDDERVTKPFKFVTAGVDARFPNVNQTKHCWQNYVDYHKCILAKGEDFAPCRQFWLAYRSLCPSGWYQRWDEQREAGNFPVKLE
;
A
#
# COMPACT_ATOMS: atom_id res chain seq x y z
N MET A 1 11.93 -37.92 5.13
CA MET A 1 11.66 -36.47 4.99
C MET A 1 11.25 -35.99 6.36
N SER A 2 11.97 -35.03 6.93
CA SER A 2 11.81 -34.62 8.33
C SER A 2 10.40 -34.09 8.57
N ASP A 3 9.67 -34.74 9.48
CA ASP A 3 8.38 -34.31 10.01
C ASP A 3 8.64 -33.17 11.01
N ASP A 4 8.98 -31.98 10.49
CA ASP A 4 9.15 -30.80 11.32
C ASP A 4 7.75 -30.29 11.71
N GLU A 5 7.44 -30.40 13.00
CA GLU A 5 6.17 -30.00 13.60
C GLU A 5 5.87 -28.53 13.29
N ARG A 6 4.83 -28.26 12.49
CA ARG A 6 4.45 -26.89 12.10
C ARG A 6 3.94 -26.11 13.33
N VAL A 7 4.85 -25.44 14.03
CA VAL A 7 4.52 -24.54 15.15
C VAL A 7 3.70 -23.35 14.64
N THR A 8 2.39 -23.37 14.84
CA THR A 8 1.51 -22.23 14.53
C THR A 8 1.63 -21.18 15.64
N LYS A 9 2.60 -20.27 15.51
CA LYS A 9 2.66 -19.07 16.36
C LYS A 9 1.37 -18.24 16.19
N PRO A 10 0.90 -17.51 17.22
CA PRO A 10 -0.33 -16.71 17.14
C PRO A 10 -0.13 -15.43 16.31
N PHE A 11 0.06 -15.57 15.01
CA PHE A 11 0.15 -14.43 14.09
C PHE A 11 -1.23 -14.16 13.48
N LYS A 12 -1.67 -12.91 13.55
CA LYS A 12 -2.83 -12.44 12.80
C LYS A 12 -2.36 -12.01 11.42
N PHE A 13 -2.68 -12.79 10.40
CA PHE A 13 -2.48 -12.37 9.01
C PHE A 13 -3.53 -11.32 8.66
N VAL A 14 -3.08 -10.07 8.47
CA VAL A 14 -3.91 -8.96 8.00
C VAL A 14 -3.34 -8.49 6.67
N THR A 15 -4.21 -8.30 5.69
CA THR A 15 -3.86 -7.80 4.36
C THR A 15 -4.92 -6.82 3.88
N ALA A 16 -4.71 -6.20 2.73
CA ALA A 16 -5.70 -5.34 2.10
C ALA A 16 -7.02 -6.10 1.88
N GLY A 17 -8.13 -5.47 2.27
CA GLY A 17 -9.47 -6.02 2.02
C GLY A 17 -9.89 -5.88 0.56
N VAL A 18 -11.07 -6.41 0.24
CA VAL A 18 -11.70 -6.21 -1.07
C VAL A 18 -12.23 -4.79 -1.17
N ASP A 19 -11.73 -4.02 -2.14
CA ASP A 19 -12.26 -2.69 -2.47
C ASP A 19 -13.30 -2.81 -3.60
N ALA A 20 -14.55 -2.45 -3.30
CA ALA A 20 -15.67 -2.52 -4.24
C ALA A 20 -15.49 -1.58 -5.46
N ARG A 21 -14.60 -0.59 -5.39
CA ARG A 21 -14.25 0.28 -6.54
C ARG A 21 -13.41 -0.46 -7.59
N PHE A 22 -12.74 -1.54 -7.20
CA PHE A 22 -11.85 -2.33 -8.06
C PHE A 22 -12.25 -3.81 -8.04
N PRO A 23 -13.45 -4.17 -8.54
CA PRO A 23 -13.96 -5.55 -8.47
C PRO A 23 -13.31 -6.51 -9.48
N ASN A 24 -12.64 -5.97 -10.50
CA ASN A 24 -12.07 -6.75 -11.59
C ASN A 24 -10.67 -7.28 -11.24
N VAL A 25 -10.20 -8.28 -12.00
CA VAL A 25 -8.86 -8.89 -11.80
C VAL A 25 -7.72 -7.88 -11.94
N ASN A 26 -7.89 -6.82 -12.74
CA ASN A 26 -6.88 -5.78 -12.88
C ASN A 26 -6.85 -4.85 -11.64
N GLN A 27 -5.92 -5.15 -10.72
CA GLN A 27 -5.71 -4.40 -9.46
C GLN A 27 -4.67 -3.27 -9.58
N THR A 28 -4.18 -2.97 -10.79
CA THR A 28 -3.17 -1.91 -11.01
C THR A 28 -3.64 -0.56 -10.47
N LYS A 29 -4.90 -0.19 -10.73
CA LYS A 29 -5.48 1.06 -10.22
C LYS A 29 -5.71 1.02 -8.70
N HIS A 30 -6.00 -0.15 -8.13
CA HIS A 30 -6.16 -0.31 -6.69
C HIS A 30 -4.85 -0.05 -5.95
N CYS A 31 -3.76 -0.64 -6.43
CA CYS A 31 -2.40 -0.37 -5.93
C CYS A 31 -2.04 1.13 -6.07
N TRP A 32 -2.17 1.68 -7.27
CA TRP A 32 -1.82 3.08 -7.55
C TRP A 32 -2.63 4.08 -6.70
N GLN A 33 -3.94 3.87 -6.59
CA GLN A 33 -4.82 4.77 -5.84
C GLN A 33 -4.47 4.78 -4.35
N ASN A 34 -4.20 3.62 -3.75
CA ASN A 34 -3.79 3.56 -2.33
C ASN A 34 -2.46 4.27 -2.07
N TYR A 35 -1.51 4.20 -3.00
CA TYR A 35 -0.25 4.93 -2.89
C TYR A 35 -0.47 6.45 -2.91
N VAL A 36 -1.26 6.93 -3.89
CA VAL A 36 -1.60 8.36 -3.99
C VAL A 36 -2.40 8.83 -2.77
N ASP A 37 -3.38 8.05 -2.31
CA ASP A 37 -4.23 8.38 -1.17
C ASP A 37 -3.41 8.45 0.13
N TYR A 38 -2.43 7.57 0.33
CA TYR A 38 -1.51 7.64 1.45
C TYR A 38 -0.77 8.99 1.48
N HIS A 39 -0.18 9.38 0.34
CA HIS A 39 0.61 10.61 0.26
C HIS A 39 -0.24 11.88 0.36
N LYS A 40 -1.45 11.88 -0.19
CA LYS A 40 -2.41 12.96 0.03
C LYS A 40 -2.84 13.06 1.49
N CYS A 41 -3.04 11.92 2.15
CA CYS A 41 -3.47 11.86 3.54
C CYS A 41 -2.41 12.45 4.49
N ILE A 42 -1.14 12.06 4.33
CA ILE A 42 -0.05 12.59 5.18
C ILE A 42 0.19 14.09 4.95
N LEU A 43 0.03 14.59 3.71
CA LEU A 43 0.16 16.02 3.42
C LEU A 43 -0.99 16.84 4.04
N ALA A 44 -2.23 16.32 3.97
CA ALA A 44 -3.40 17.03 4.47
C ALA A 44 -3.60 16.94 5.99
N LYS A 45 -3.20 15.82 6.62
CA LYS A 45 -3.52 15.51 8.03
C LYS A 45 -2.29 15.26 8.91
N GLY A 46 -1.09 15.14 8.33
CA GLY A 46 0.14 14.75 9.03
C GLY A 46 0.33 13.23 9.11
N GLU A 47 1.56 12.81 9.33
CA GLU A 47 1.97 11.39 9.38
C GLU A 47 1.37 10.62 10.57
N ASP A 48 1.03 11.32 11.65
CA ASP A 48 0.48 10.72 12.87
C ASP A 48 -0.99 10.32 12.74
N PHE A 49 -1.66 10.72 11.65
CA PHE A 49 -3.08 10.43 11.46
C PHE A 49 -3.31 8.94 11.23
N ALA A 50 -3.85 8.27 12.25
CA ALA A 50 -4.03 6.81 12.28
C ALA A 50 -4.73 6.23 11.03
N PRO A 51 -5.75 6.88 10.44
CA PRO A 51 -6.38 6.39 9.21
C PRO A 51 -5.45 6.37 7.98
N CYS A 52 -4.43 7.25 7.89
CA CYS A 52 -3.49 7.20 6.76
C CYS A 52 -2.72 5.87 6.73
N ARG A 53 -2.46 5.26 7.90
CA ARG A 53 -1.78 3.96 8.00
C ARG A 53 -2.52 2.84 7.27
N GLN A 54 -3.84 2.95 7.09
CA GLN A 54 -4.60 1.96 6.32
C GLN A 54 -4.15 1.93 4.85
N PHE A 55 -3.98 3.10 4.24
CA PHE A 55 -3.51 3.20 2.86
C PHE A 55 -2.07 2.71 2.72
N TRP A 56 -1.23 2.99 3.73
CA TRP A 56 0.14 2.49 3.79
C TRP A 56 0.25 0.97 3.78
N LEU A 57 -0.56 0.32 4.62
CA LEU A 57 -0.65 -1.14 4.65
C LEU A 57 -1.19 -1.68 3.32
N ALA A 58 -2.23 -1.04 2.76
CA ALA A 58 -2.86 -1.50 1.54
C ALA A 58 -1.91 -1.47 0.33
N TYR A 59 -1.24 -0.35 0.06
CA TYR A 59 -0.34 -0.29 -1.10
C TYR A 59 0.88 -1.19 -0.94
N ARG A 60 1.41 -1.37 0.29
CA ARG A 60 2.52 -2.31 0.54
C ARG A 60 2.13 -3.77 0.35
N SER A 61 0.88 -4.13 0.61
CA SER A 61 0.38 -5.50 0.40
C SER A 61 0.02 -5.78 -1.07
N LEU A 62 -0.40 -4.76 -1.83
CA LEU A 62 -0.91 -4.92 -3.20
C LEU A 62 0.15 -4.65 -4.28
N CYS A 63 1.01 -3.66 -4.07
CA CYS A 63 1.94 -3.19 -5.08
C CYS A 63 3.23 -4.01 -5.12
N PRO A 64 3.78 -4.30 -6.31
CA PRO A 64 5.16 -4.76 -6.44
C PRO A 64 6.13 -3.74 -5.83
N SER A 65 7.19 -4.22 -5.17
CA SER A 65 8.14 -3.33 -4.48
C SER A 65 8.84 -2.34 -5.39
N GLY A 66 9.25 -2.78 -6.58
CA GLY A 66 9.89 -1.91 -7.58
C GLY A 66 8.98 -0.80 -8.10
N TRP A 67 7.65 -0.91 -7.96
CA TRP A 67 6.75 0.14 -8.40
C TRP A 67 6.75 1.32 -7.44
N TYR A 68 6.51 1.08 -6.14
CA TYR A 68 6.47 2.16 -5.17
C TYR A 68 7.85 2.78 -4.95
N GLN A 69 8.94 2.01 -5.02
CA GLN A 69 10.30 2.55 -4.96
C GLN A 69 10.57 3.55 -6.08
N ARG A 70 10.19 3.20 -7.32
CA ARG A 70 10.30 4.11 -8.46
C ARG A 70 9.43 5.35 -8.28
N TRP A 71 8.22 5.21 -7.74
CA TRP A 71 7.36 6.35 -7.47
C TRP A 71 7.91 7.24 -6.36
N ASP A 72 8.57 6.66 -5.35
CA ASP A 72 9.25 7.40 -4.28
C ASP A 72 10.37 8.25 -4.86
N GLU A 73 11.24 7.67 -5.71
CA GLU A 73 12.28 8.41 -6.45
C GLU A 73 11.68 9.53 -7.32
N GLN A 74 10.56 9.28 -8.00
CA GLN A 74 9.88 10.29 -8.81
C GLN A 74 9.32 11.45 -7.97
N ARG A 75 8.82 11.16 -6.76
CA ARG A 75 8.33 12.19 -5.83
C ARG A 75 9.49 13.01 -5.26
N GLU A 76 10.58 12.37 -4.87
CA GLU A 76 11.79 13.05 -4.38
C GLU A 76 12.43 13.92 -5.48
N ALA A 77 12.41 13.47 -6.73
CA ALA A 77 12.87 14.23 -7.89
C ALA A 77 11.88 15.31 -8.37
N GLY A 78 10.68 15.39 -7.78
CA GLY A 78 9.64 16.35 -8.17
C GLY A 78 9.01 16.12 -9.55
N ASN A 79 9.17 14.94 -10.14
CA ASN A 79 8.64 14.59 -11.47
C ASN A 79 7.43 13.62 -11.43
N PHE A 80 6.83 13.46 -10.25
CA PHE A 80 5.68 12.60 -10.07
C PHE A 80 4.46 13.11 -10.84
N PRO A 81 3.74 12.25 -11.61
CA PRO A 81 2.72 12.71 -12.56
C PRO A 81 1.40 13.16 -11.91
N VAL A 82 1.24 13.06 -10.60
CA VAL A 82 0.00 13.38 -9.88
C VAL A 82 0.22 14.52 -8.91
N LYS A 83 -0.75 15.44 -8.85
CA LYS A 83 -0.82 16.48 -7.83
C LYS A 83 -1.19 15.86 -6.49
N LEU A 84 -0.27 15.96 -5.53
CA LEU A 84 -0.45 15.51 -4.15
C LEU A 84 -0.93 16.63 -3.22
N GLU A 85 -0.87 17.88 -3.69
CA GLU A 85 -1.45 19.09 -3.08
C GLU A 85 -2.88 19.32 -3.56
#